data_AF-A0A7G9YY99-F1
#
_entry.id   AF-A0A7G9YY99-F1
#
_cell.length_a   1.000
_cell.length_b   1.000
_cell.length_c   1.000
_cell.angle_alpha   90.00
_cell.angle_beta   90.00
_cell.angle_gamma   90.00
#
_symmetry.space_group_name_H-M   'P 1'
#
loop_
_entity.id
_entity.type
_entity.pdbx_description
1 polymer ?
#
loop_
_entity_poly.entity_id
_entity_poly.type
_entity_poly.pdbx_seq_one_letter_code
_entity_poly.pdbx_strand_id
1 'polypeptide(L)'
;MRRHEIIIVPLAYLALIALGIFILFSTGSDIAITSILILILATIVAAFLVRYLVTVRKRSIKEKVMERDIEGIANRYVEQMRILYDFEDKYAISTKEFRNELEKVKEGLFELGCEVNGRIRIDRAKLRKVVFADVEWVIKMFEGIKDRHEVVLYSRMIDKCRAYLGSIKELENAGYENIRGQIERIESRTRESEGVEVDSLELSMFMNGVASILEEALRICLRDAHGLEVEGRESAKADTARIRTDIKIVEHSIEHGNYENASKVLKSVIERLVGVLKDAFERYEGEMLELINVVVGISDKEEDKKEVEEMRKSIEACMLPSQMRKLRGHGDALIRKSISALEAVYNKIFEIEGKILKENPTTEVYPVEYWATDKMGEIEELKSMLTSAASDIKGFIHRYRLLASDAHSRLMYDSERLKYIKAK
;
A
#
# COMPACT_ATOMS: atom_id res chain seq x y z
N MET A 1 7.29 16.97 68.20
CA MET A 1 8.63 17.27 68.75
C MET A 1 8.82 18.78 68.74
N ARG A 2 8.44 19.45 69.83
CA ARG A 2 9.24 19.91 70.99
C ARG A 2 9.54 21.41 70.86
N ARG A 3 8.68 22.22 71.51
CA ARG A 3 8.83 23.66 71.81
C ARG A 3 10.12 24.03 72.58
N HIS A 4 11.09 23.14 72.67
CA HIS A 4 12.35 23.34 73.39
C HIS A 4 13.49 23.80 72.45
N GLU A 5 13.40 23.56 71.14
CA GLU A 5 14.47 23.96 70.20
C GLU A 5 14.50 25.47 69.89
N ILE A 6 13.37 26.18 70.05
CA ILE A 6 13.29 27.63 69.76
C ILE A 6 13.92 28.48 70.87
N ILE A 7 14.06 27.94 72.10
CA ILE A 7 14.63 28.67 73.25
C ILE A 7 16.11 28.29 73.46
N ILE A 8 16.54 27.09 73.08
CA ILE A 8 17.92 26.61 73.31
C ILE A 8 18.93 27.29 72.37
N VAL A 9 18.57 27.55 71.11
CA VAL A 9 19.50 28.16 70.14
C VAL A 9 19.87 29.62 70.48
N PRO A 10 18.93 30.49 70.89
CA PRO A 10 19.26 31.84 71.38
C PRO A 10 20.06 31.82 72.69
N LEU A 11 19.76 30.88 73.61
CA LEU A 11 20.48 30.76 74.88
C LEU A 11 21.93 30.29 74.70
N ALA A 12 22.16 29.34 73.78
CA ALA A 12 23.52 28.88 73.45
C ALA A 12 24.35 30.01 72.80
N TYR A 13 23.71 30.86 72.00
CA TYR A 13 24.35 32.07 71.43
C TYR A 13 24.69 33.11 72.50
N LEU A 14 23.77 33.36 73.44
CA LEU A 14 24.02 34.26 74.57
C LEU A 14 25.15 33.73 75.47
N ALA A 15 25.22 32.41 75.69
CA ALA A 15 26.29 31.79 76.44
C ALA A 15 27.65 31.91 75.73
N LEU A 16 27.71 31.74 74.39
CA LEU A 16 28.93 31.92 73.60
C LEU A 16 29.39 33.39 73.54
N ILE A 17 28.45 34.33 73.44
CA ILE A 17 28.74 35.78 73.48
C ILE A 17 29.25 36.16 74.88
N ALA A 18 28.61 35.67 75.94
CA ALA A 18 29.05 35.91 77.32
C ALA A 18 30.43 35.30 77.61
N LEU A 19 30.72 34.10 77.11
CA LEU A 19 32.03 33.46 77.22
C LEU A 19 33.11 34.24 76.44
N GLY A 20 32.77 34.75 75.25
CA GLY A 20 33.64 35.62 74.46
C GLY A 20 33.95 36.94 75.14
N ILE A 21 32.97 37.57 75.79
CA ILE A 21 33.15 38.78 76.60
C ILE A 21 34.00 38.51 77.84
N PHE A 22 33.80 37.36 78.50
CA PHE A 22 34.59 36.96 79.68
C PHE A 22 36.08 36.78 79.35
N ILE A 23 36.38 36.12 78.22
CA ILE A 23 37.75 35.94 77.72
C ILE A 23 38.38 37.29 77.29
N LEU A 24 37.57 38.23 76.77
CA LEU A 24 37.99 39.59 76.42
C LEU A 24 38.45 40.40 77.65
N PHE A 25 37.80 40.21 78.80
CA PHE A 25 38.13 40.93 80.04
C PHE A 25 39.25 40.25 80.85
N SER A 26 39.46 38.93 80.74
CA SER A 26 40.54 38.24 81.47
C SER A 26 41.90 38.29 80.78
N THR A 27 41.93 38.51 79.47
CA THR A 27 43.15 38.39 78.66
C THR A 27 43.15 39.51 77.62
N GLY A 28 43.72 40.65 77.99
CA GLY A 28 43.94 41.78 77.09
C GLY A 28 44.89 41.40 75.96
N SER A 29 44.38 40.80 74.89
CA SER A 29 45.16 40.31 73.77
C SER A 29 44.38 40.46 72.45
N ASP A 30 45.04 41.02 71.44
CA ASP A 30 44.58 41.15 70.05
C ASP A 30 44.09 39.83 69.42
N ILE A 31 44.47 38.69 70.01
CA ILE A 31 44.04 37.34 69.62
C ILE A 31 42.53 37.13 69.85
N ALA A 32 41.95 37.76 70.87
CA ALA A 32 40.52 37.65 71.17
C ALA A 32 39.66 38.37 70.12
N ILE A 33 40.12 39.55 69.67
CA ILE A 33 39.43 40.36 68.65
C ILE A 33 39.44 39.65 67.30
N THR A 34 40.59 39.08 66.89
CA THR A 34 40.72 38.30 65.66
C THR A 34 39.85 37.04 65.68
N SER A 35 39.80 36.33 66.81
CA SER A 35 38.94 35.15 66.98
C SER A 35 37.46 35.48 66.85
N ILE A 36 36.98 36.59 67.43
CA ILE A 36 35.59 37.03 67.33
C ILE A 36 35.22 37.43 65.90
N LEU A 37 36.11 38.14 65.19
CA LEU A 37 35.90 38.53 63.78
C LEU A 37 35.76 37.31 62.86
N ILE A 38 36.59 36.28 63.06
CA ILE A 38 36.50 35.02 62.30
C ILE A 38 35.19 34.28 62.63
N LEU A 39 34.77 34.28 63.89
CA LEU A 39 33.53 33.62 64.32
C LEU A 39 32.28 34.31 63.77
N ILE A 40 32.26 35.64 63.70
CA ILE A 40 31.19 36.40 63.05
C ILE A 40 31.16 36.09 61.54
N LEU A 41 32.31 36.06 60.87
CA LEU A 41 32.37 35.74 59.45
C LEU A 41 31.91 34.30 59.17
N ALA A 42 32.37 33.33 59.96
CA ALA A 42 31.98 31.94 59.85
C ALA A 42 30.48 31.73 60.10
N THR A 43 29.89 32.47 61.05
CA THR A 43 28.45 32.41 61.33
C THR A 43 27.62 33.07 60.24
N ILE A 44 28.08 34.16 59.63
CA ILE A 44 27.44 34.75 58.44
C ILE A 44 27.49 33.77 57.26
N VAL A 45 28.65 33.14 57.01
CA VAL A 45 28.81 32.15 55.94
C VAL A 45 27.96 30.90 56.20
N ALA A 46 27.90 30.41 57.45
CA ALA A 46 27.04 29.30 57.83
C ALA A 46 25.55 29.65 57.72
N ALA A 47 25.13 30.85 58.15
CA ALA A 47 23.76 31.32 58.00
C ALA A 47 23.38 31.50 56.52
N PHE A 48 24.31 31.98 55.69
CA PHE A 48 24.14 32.07 54.24
C PHE A 48 24.07 30.68 53.60
N LEU A 49 24.92 29.73 54.00
CA LEU A 49 24.89 28.34 53.54
C LEU A 49 23.61 27.62 53.96
N VAL A 50 23.13 27.83 55.18
CA VAL A 50 21.85 27.29 55.67
C VAL A 50 20.69 27.91 54.92
N ARG A 51 20.67 29.24 54.73
CA ARG A 51 19.65 29.90 53.89
C ARG A 51 19.70 29.38 52.46
N TYR A 52 20.88 29.33 51.84
CA TYR A 52 21.13 28.84 50.48
C TYR A 52 20.67 27.39 50.31
N LEU A 53 21.06 26.48 51.23
CA LEU A 53 20.59 25.09 51.25
C LEU A 53 19.08 25.00 51.47
N VAL A 54 18.48 25.81 52.33
CA VAL A 54 17.02 25.82 52.56
C VAL A 54 16.26 26.38 51.35
N THR A 55 16.79 27.39 50.66
CA THR A 55 16.18 27.97 49.45
C THR A 55 16.40 27.14 48.19
N VAL A 56 17.53 26.45 48.05
CA VAL A 56 17.86 25.66 46.84
C VAL A 56 17.37 24.22 46.96
N ARG A 57 17.29 23.65 48.18
CA ARG A 57 17.01 22.22 48.40
C ARG A 57 15.56 21.89 48.77
N LYS A 58 14.70 22.87 49.05
CA LYS A 58 13.26 22.64 49.25
C LYS A 58 12.48 22.72 47.93
N ARG A 59 12.74 21.79 47.00
CA ARG A 59 11.63 21.28 46.19
C ARG A 59 10.92 20.26 47.04
N SER A 60 9.66 20.49 47.37
CA SER A 60 8.89 19.45 48.06
C SER A 60 8.76 18.25 47.11
N ILE A 61 8.79 17.02 47.63
CA ILE A 61 8.52 15.82 46.83
C ILE A 61 7.20 15.98 46.07
N LYS A 62 6.22 16.63 46.71
CA LYS A 62 4.94 17.05 46.12
C LYS A 62 5.12 17.83 44.82
N GLU A 63 5.89 18.92 44.79
CA GLU A 63 6.08 19.73 43.57
C GLU A 63 6.69 18.93 42.42
N LYS A 64 7.66 18.05 42.69
CA LYS A 64 8.26 17.19 41.66
C LYS A 64 7.27 16.18 41.09
N VAL A 65 6.44 15.59 41.96
CA VAL A 65 5.39 14.65 41.54
C VAL A 65 4.35 15.37 40.68
N MET A 66 3.93 16.58 41.10
CA MET A 66 2.97 17.37 40.34
C MET A 66 3.53 17.86 38.99
N GLU A 67 4.79 18.30 38.93
CA GLU A 67 5.47 18.65 37.67
C GLU A 67 5.49 17.45 36.73
N ARG A 68 5.89 16.26 37.22
CA ARG A 68 5.89 15.03 36.42
C ARG A 68 4.49 14.65 35.92
N ASP A 69 3.48 14.70 36.78
CA ASP A 69 2.13 14.25 36.42
C ASP A 69 1.48 15.22 35.42
N ILE A 70 1.69 16.54 35.58
CA ILE A 70 1.27 17.58 34.64
C ILE A 70 2.00 17.45 33.29
N GLU A 71 3.30 17.16 33.30
CA GLU A 71 4.06 16.85 32.07
C GLU A 71 3.53 15.59 31.39
N GLY A 72 3.24 14.55 32.17
CA GLY A 72 2.71 13.29 31.67
C GLY A 72 1.40 13.49 30.91
N ILE A 73 0.44 14.21 31.50
CA ILE A 73 -0.84 14.48 30.85
C ILE A 73 -0.70 15.44 29.66
N ALA A 74 0.19 16.44 29.73
CA ALA A 74 0.45 17.36 28.62
C ALA A 74 1.04 16.63 27.40
N ASN A 75 1.96 15.68 27.62
CA ASN A 75 2.50 14.84 26.54
C ASN A 75 1.42 13.99 25.90
N ARG A 76 0.59 13.31 26.71
CA ARG A 76 -0.53 12.50 26.21
C ARG A 76 -1.54 13.31 25.42
N TYR A 77 -1.85 14.53 25.89
CA TYR A 77 -2.70 15.47 25.14
C TYR A 77 -2.10 15.83 23.78
N VAL A 78 -0.79 16.14 23.71
CA VAL A 78 -0.12 16.49 22.44
C VAL A 78 -0.13 15.30 21.48
N GLU A 79 0.15 14.11 21.98
CA GLU A 79 0.12 12.87 21.19
C GLU A 79 -1.29 12.61 20.65
N GLN A 80 -2.32 12.71 21.50
CA GLN A 80 -3.71 12.58 21.10
C GLN A 80 -4.08 13.57 19.98
N MET A 81 -3.75 14.85 20.17
CA MET A 81 -4.02 15.88 19.15
C MET A 81 -3.34 15.55 17.83
N ARG A 82 -2.10 15.08 17.85
CA ARG A 82 -1.37 14.65 16.64
C ARG A 82 -2.09 13.50 15.95
N ILE A 83 -2.49 12.46 16.69
CA ILE A 83 -3.23 11.32 16.14
C ILE A 83 -4.53 11.80 15.48
N LEU A 84 -5.28 12.69 16.14
CA LEU A 84 -6.53 13.24 15.60
C LEU A 84 -6.34 14.08 14.33
N TYR A 85 -5.21 14.79 14.21
CA TYR A 85 -4.84 15.47 12.97
C TYR A 85 -4.51 14.48 11.86
N ASP A 86 -3.75 13.42 12.15
CA ASP A 86 -3.45 12.36 11.19
C ASP A 86 -4.74 11.70 10.66
N PHE A 87 -5.76 11.51 11.50
CA PHE A 87 -7.06 10.99 11.07
C PHE A 87 -7.80 11.90 10.08
N GLU A 88 -7.74 13.22 10.29
CA GLU A 88 -8.35 14.19 9.38
C GLU A 88 -7.55 14.31 8.08
N ASP A 89 -6.24 14.44 8.16
CA ASP A 89 -5.37 14.71 7.02
C ASP A 89 -5.22 13.48 6.10
N LYS A 90 -4.94 12.31 6.68
CA LYS A 90 -4.66 11.09 5.91
C LYS A 90 -5.92 10.33 5.50
N TYR A 91 -6.93 10.32 6.36
CA TYR A 91 -8.13 9.48 6.15
C TYR A 91 -9.41 10.29 5.93
N ALA A 92 -9.35 11.62 5.98
CA ALA A 92 -10.53 12.49 5.90
C ALA A 92 -11.64 12.07 6.88
N ILE A 93 -11.26 11.60 8.07
CA ILE A 93 -12.18 11.28 9.16
C ILE A 93 -12.24 12.51 10.07
N SER A 94 -13.41 13.13 10.19
CA SER A 94 -13.60 14.31 11.04
C SER A 94 -13.33 14.00 12.50
N THR A 95 -12.43 14.77 13.13
CA THR A 95 -12.11 14.71 14.57
C THR A 95 -12.42 16.03 15.29
N LYS A 96 -13.04 16.99 14.60
CA LYS A 96 -13.34 18.34 15.11
C LYS A 96 -14.01 18.35 16.49
N GLU A 97 -15.02 17.50 16.70
CA GLU A 97 -15.73 17.43 17.99
C GLU A 97 -14.82 16.96 19.13
N PHE A 98 -14.00 15.94 18.87
CA PHE A 98 -13.01 15.45 19.82
C PHE A 98 -11.97 16.53 20.14
N ARG A 99 -11.43 17.19 19.11
CA ARG A 99 -10.45 18.29 19.29
C ARG A 99 -11.04 19.45 20.09
N ASN A 100 -12.28 19.85 19.80
CA ASN A 100 -12.96 20.92 20.53
C ASN A 100 -13.18 20.57 22.01
N GLU A 101 -13.50 19.32 22.35
CA GLU A 101 -13.61 18.93 23.76
C GLU A 101 -12.25 18.88 24.46
N LEU A 102 -11.20 18.43 23.76
CA LEU A 102 -9.83 18.43 24.27
C LEU A 102 -9.30 19.84 24.56
N GLU A 103 -9.84 20.91 23.96
CA GLU A 103 -9.49 22.29 24.33
C GLU A 103 -9.74 22.58 25.81
N LYS A 104 -10.73 21.95 26.44
CA LYS A 104 -10.97 22.06 27.89
C LYS A 104 -9.82 21.49 28.72
N VAL A 105 -9.17 20.44 28.23
CA VAL A 105 -7.97 19.86 28.85
C VAL A 105 -6.80 20.84 28.69
N LYS A 106 -6.66 21.49 27.53
CA LYS A 106 -5.65 22.53 27.32
C LYS A 106 -5.85 23.71 28.27
N GLU A 107 -7.08 24.17 28.45
CA GLU A 107 -7.44 25.21 29.42
C GLU A 107 -7.12 24.78 30.86
N GLY A 108 -7.52 23.56 31.26
CA GLY A 108 -7.18 22.99 32.56
C GLY A 108 -5.67 22.90 32.80
N LEU A 109 -4.88 22.46 31.80
CA LEU A 109 -3.42 22.46 31.89
C LEU A 109 -2.85 23.87 32.09
N PHE A 110 -3.40 24.86 31.37
CA PHE A 110 -2.97 26.25 31.51
C PHE A 110 -3.24 26.81 32.92
N GLU A 111 -4.36 26.44 33.53
CA GLU A 111 -4.70 26.78 34.92
C GLU A 111 -3.71 26.15 35.93
N LEU A 112 -3.27 24.91 35.67
CA LEU A 112 -2.22 24.23 36.46
C LEU A 112 -0.81 24.82 36.24
N GLY A 113 -0.67 25.81 35.36
CA GLY A 113 0.61 26.43 35.02
C GLY A 113 1.38 25.70 33.92
N CYS A 114 0.72 24.89 33.10
CA CYS A 114 1.31 24.20 31.95
C CYS A 114 0.75 24.77 30.63
N GLU A 115 1.60 25.40 29.84
CA GLU A 115 1.24 25.92 28.54
C GLU A 115 1.62 24.92 27.44
N VAL A 116 0.65 24.54 26.61
CA VAL A 116 0.84 23.61 25.48
C VAL A 116 0.57 24.34 24.16
N ASN A 117 1.61 24.98 23.61
CA ASN A 117 1.57 25.72 22.34
C ASN A 117 2.74 25.27 21.45
N GLY A 118 2.66 24.04 20.92
CA GLY A 118 3.73 23.39 20.13
C GLY A 118 4.95 22.95 20.94
N ARG A 119 5.16 23.51 22.13
CA ARG A 119 6.08 23.03 23.17
C ARG A 119 5.36 23.06 24.52
N ILE A 120 5.73 22.13 25.40
CA ILE A 120 5.25 22.09 26.78
C ILE A 120 6.12 23.02 27.61
N ARG A 121 5.51 23.98 28.31
CA ARG A 121 6.19 24.92 29.20
C ARG A 121 5.51 24.95 30.56
N ILE A 122 6.30 24.94 31.63
CA ILE A 122 5.79 24.92 33.00
C ILE A 122 6.15 26.19 33.74
N ASP A 123 5.13 26.90 34.20
CA ASP A 123 5.23 27.97 35.17
C ASP A 123 5.31 27.40 36.59
N ARG A 124 6.54 27.30 37.07
CA ARG A 124 6.86 26.82 38.43
C ARG A 124 6.31 27.73 39.54
N ALA A 125 5.96 28.98 39.26
CA ALA A 125 5.35 29.86 40.27
C ALA A 125 3.88 29.49 40.50
N LYS A 126 3.15 29.16 39.43
CA LYS A 126 1.78 28.65 39.51
C LYS A 126 1.72 27.25 40.13
N LEU A 127 2.65 26.36 39.78
CA LEU A 127 2.71 24.98 40.26
C LEU A 127 2.74 24.86 41.80
N ARG A 128 3.33 25.85 42.49
CA ARG A 128 3.37 25.90 43.96
C ARG A 128 1.99 26.08 44.62
N LYS A 129 1.00 26.59 43.89
CA LYS A 129 -0.37 26.83 44.39
C LYS A 129 -1.34 25.71 44.04
N VAL A 130 -0.93 24.75 43.21
CA VAL A 130 -1.78 23.68 42.71
C VAL A 130 -2.03 22.64 43.81
N VAL A 131 -3.23 22.06 43.82
CA VAL A 131 -3.61 20.94 44.68
C VAL A 131 -3.65 19.65 43.85
N PHE A 132 -3.33 18.51 44.48
CA PHE A 132 -3.40 17.21 43.80
C PHE A 132 -4.77 16.93 43.16
N ALA A 133 -5.85 17.38 43.80
CA ALA A 133 -7.21 17.25 43.28
C ALA A 133 -7.39 17.95 41.92
N ASP A 134 -6.73 19.08 41.68
CA ASP A 134 -6.82 19.82 40.41
C ASP A 134 -6.13 19.05 39.28
N VAL A 135 -4.97 18.44 39.58
CA VAL A 135 -4.24 17.58 38.63
C VAL A 135 -5.04 16.31 38.33
N GLU A 136 -5.58 15.66 39.36
CA GLU A 136 -6.42 14.46 39.21
C GLU A 136 -7.69 14.77 38.40
N TRP A 137 -8.28 15.95 38.58
CA TRP A 137 -9.44 16.39 37.82
C TRP A 137 -9.11 16.55 36.33
N VAL A 138 -7.97 17.16 35.98
CA VAL A 138 -7.53 17.28 34.58
C VAL A 138 -7.25 15.90 33.96
N ILE A 139 -6.64 14.98 34.72
CA ILE A 139 -6.44 13.58 34.27
C ILE A 139 -7.78 12.91 33.99
N LYS A 140 -8.72 12.96 34.94
CA LYS A 140 -10.07 12.37 34.79
C LYS A 140 -10.85 13.00 33.64
N MET A 141 -10.69 14.31 33.41
CA MET A 141 -11.28 14.98 32.26
C MET A 141 -10.74 14.43 30.95
N PHE A 142 -9.42 14.30 30.83
CA PHE A 142 -8.78 13.77 29.63
C PHE A 142 -9.24 12.34 29.32
N GLU A 143 -9.19 11.44 30.29
CA GLU A 143 -9.66 10.06 30.10
C GLU A 143 -11.16 10.02 29.77
N GLY A 144 -11.99 10.80 30.48
CA GLY A 144 -13.43 10.85 30.21
C GLY A 144 -13.81 11.42 28.84
N ILE A 145 -12.98 12.31 28.27
CA ILE A 145 -13.14 12.75 26.87
C ILE A 145 -12.68 11.65 25.92
N LYS A 146 -11.50 11.05 26.19
CA LYS A 146 -10.92 9.97 25.41
C LYS A 146 -11.89 8.79 25.28
N ASP A 147 -12.34 8.21 26.39
CA ASP A 147 -13.26 7.06 26.42
C ASP A 147 -14.54 7.29 25.61
N ARG A 148 -15.09 8.51 25.65
CA ARG A 148 -16.32 8.86 24.92
C ARG A 148 -16.08 9.03 23.42
N HIS A 149 -15.00 9.71 23.05
CA HIS A 149 -14.77 10.09 21.65
C HIS A 149 -14.02 9.01 20.85
N GLU A 150 -13.28 8.11 21.49
CA GLU A 150 -12.64 6.98 20.81
C GLU A 150 -13.65 5.97 20.27
N VAL A 151 -14.77 5.75 20.96
CA VAL A 151 -15.89 4.94 20.43
C VAL A 151 -16.49 5.57 19.18
N VAL A 152 -16.66 6.90 19.17
CA VAL A 152 -17.14 7.64 18.00
C VAL A 152 -16.14 7.57 16.85
N LEU A 153 -14.84 7.71 17.16
CA LEU A 153 -13.76 7.60 16.20
C LEU A 153 -13.70 6.21 15.57
N TYR A 154 -13.84 5.15 16.38
CA TYR A 154 -13.95 3.77 15.91
C TYR A 154 -15.13 3.60 14.94
N SER A 155 -16.32 4.10 15.28
CA SER A 155 -17.48 4.02 14.37
C SER A 155 -17.19 4.70 13.02
N ARG A 156 -16.64 5.92 13.04
CA ARG A 156 -16.29 6.66 11.82
C ARG A 156 -15.21 5.96 11.00
N MET A 157 -14.25 5.34 11.68
CA MET A 157 -13.19 4.54 11.07
C MET A 157 -13.76 3.33 10.33
N ILE A 158 -14.68 2.59 10.95
CA ILE A 158 -15.32 1.43 10.31
C ILE A 158 -16.13 1.86 9.09
N ASP A 159 -16.88 2.96 9.18
CA ASP A 159 -17.62 3.49 8.04
C ASP A 159 -16.68 3.89 6.89
N LYS A 160 -15.52 4.47 7.21
CA LYS A 160 -14.49 4.77 6.21
C LYS A 160 -13.92 3.51 5.56
N CYS A 161 -13.64 2.47 6.33
CA CYS A 161 -13.18 1.18 5.81
C CYS A 161 -14.21 0.56 4.86
N ARG A 162 -15.50 0.62 5.22
CA ARG A 162 -16.61 0.18 4.35
C ARG A 162 -16.69 1.00 3.07
N ALA A 163 -16.49 2.32 3.13
CA ALA A 163 -16.47 3.19 1.96
C ALA A 163 -15.29 2.86 1.02
N TYR A 164 -14.10 2.59 1.57
CA TYR A 164 -12.95 2.13 0.78
C TYR A 164 -13.22 0.78 0.12
N LEU A 165 -13.74 -0.19 0.88
CA LEU A 165 -14.11 -1.49 0.35
C LEU A 165 -15.14 -1.36 -0.79
N GLY A 166 -16.17 -0.52 -0.61
CA GLY A 166 -17.17 -0.23 -1.64
C GLY A 166 -16.53 0.35 -2.90
N SER A 167 -15.61 1.30 -2.76
CA SER A 167 -14.90 1.91 -3.88
C SER A 167 -14.06 0.90 -4.67
N ILE A 168 -13.35 -0.02 -4.00
CA ILE A 168 -12.56 -1.05 -4.69
C ILE A 168 -13.47 -2.08 -5.36
N LYS A 169 -14.58 -2.49 -4.72
CA LYS A 169 -15.57 -3.39 -5.34
C LYS A 169 -16.19 -2.77 -6.59
N GLU A 170 -16.42 -1.45 -6.59
CA GLU A 170 -16.85 -0.76 -7.79
C GLU A 170 -15.80 -0.81 -8.92
N LEU A 171 -14.50 -0.73 -8.58
CA LEU A 171 -13.42 -0.89 -9.56
C LEU A 171 -13.36 -2.31 -10.11
N GLU A 172 -13.52 -3.32 -9.26
CA GLU A 172 -13.60 -4.73 -9.68
C GLU A 172 -14.76 -4.93 -10.66
N ASN A 173 -15.95 -4.47 -10.29
CA ASN A 173 -17.15 -4.55 -11.14
C ASN A 173 -17.03 -3.76 -12.45
N ALA A 174 -16.26 -2.68 -12.46
CA ALA A 174 -16.02 -1.87 -13.66
C ALA A 174 -15.03 -2.54 -14.64
N GLY A 175 -14.28 -3.56 -14.20
CA GLY A 175 -13.42 -4.35 -15.07
C GLY A 175 -11.98 -4.56 -14.56
N TYR A 176 -11.63 -4.09 -13.36
CA TYR A 176 -10.32 -4.36 -12.75
C TYR A 176 -10.34 -5.68 -11.96
N GLU A 177 -10.19 -6.81 -12.66
CA GLU A 177 -10.37 -8.14 -12.06
C GLU A 177 -9.23 -8.59 -11.12
N ASN A 178 -8.05 -7.97 -11.21
CA ASN A 178 -6.83 -8.44 -10.53
C ASN A 178 -6.72 -7.97 -9.06
N ILE A 179 -7.77 -7.38 -8.49
CA ILE A 179 -7.77 -6.80 -7.13
C ILE A 179 -8.59 -7.58 -6.11
N ARG A 180 -9.17 -8.73 -6.51
CA ARG A 180 -10.01 -9.55 -5.62
C ARG A 180 -9.30 -9.97 -4.33
N GLY A 181 -8.02 -10.33 -4.41
CA GLY A 181 -7.24 -10.68 -3.22
C GLY A 181 -7.10 -9.51 -2.23
N GLN A 182 -7.05 -8.27 -2.71
CA GLN A 182 -6.96 -7.06 -1.90
C GLN A 182 -8.31 -6.71 -1.28
N ILE A 183 -9.41 -6.93 -2.00
CA ILE A 183 -10.78 -6.85 -1.47
C ILE A 183 -10.93 -7.81 -0.30
N GLU A 184 -10.56 -9.08 -0.48
CA GLU A 184 -10.63 -10.11 0.57
C GLU A 184 -9.75 -9.76 1.78
N ARG A 185 -8.56 -9.19 1.57
CA ARG A 185 -7.68 -8.71 2.66
C ARG A 185 -8.29 -7.55 3.45
N ILE A 186 -8.92 -6.57 2.79
CA ILE A 186 -9.64 -5.48 3.48
C ILE A 186 -10.84 -6.01 4.23
N GLU A 187 -11.60 -6.96 3.66
CA GLU A 187 -12.71 -7.61 4.35
C GLU A 187 -12.26 -8.36 5.60
N SER A 188 -11.19 -9.17 5.51
CA SER A 188 -10.64 -9.88 6.66
C SER A 188 -10.22 -8.91 7.75
N ARG A 189 -9.44 -7.90 7.39
CA ARG A 189 -8.97 -6.89 8.35
C ARG A 189 -10.12 -6.12 8.98
N THR A 190 -11.16 -5.80 8.21
CA THR A 190 -12.37 -5.14 8.73
C THR A 190 -13.15 -6.06 9.68
N ARG A 191 -13.20 -7.38 9.45
CA ARG A 191 -13.80 -8.34 10.40
C ARG A 191 -12.98 -8.46 11.68
N GLU A 192 -11.65 -8.45 11.57
CA GLU A 192 -10.73 -8.47 12.70
C GLU A 192 -10.80 -7.20 13.58
N SER A 193 -11.48 -6.14 13.12
CA SER A 193 -11.67 -4.91 13.90
C SER A 193 -12.42 -5.12 15.22
N GLU A 194 -13.23 -6.18 15.35
CA GLU A 194 -13.92 -6.54 16.59
C GLU A 194 -12.97 -6.87 17.75
N GLY A 195 -11.71 -7.23 17.45
CA GLY A 195 -10.68 -7.52 18.45
C GLY A 195 -9.73 -6.35 18.72
N VAL A 196 -9.94 -5.18 18.10
CA VAL A 196 -9.06 -4.01 18.26
C VAL A 196 -9.42 -3.27 19.54
N GLU A 197 -8.40 -2.97 20.35
CA GLU A 197 -8.58 -2.08 21.50
C GLU A 197 -9.00 -0.70 21.02
N VAL A 198 -10.09 -0.17 21.58
CA VAL A 198 -10.65 1.12 21.19
C VAL A 198 -9.81 2.23 21.83
N ASP A 199 -8.62 2.40 21.27
CA ASP A 199 -7.63 3.43 21.60
C ASP A 199 -7.17 4.09 20.30
N SER A 200 -7.11 5.42 20.27
CA SER A 200 -6.83 6.18 19.06
C SER A 200 -5.51 5.82 18.36
N LEU A 201 -4.48 5.37 19.09
CA LEU A 201 -3.22 4.91 18.50
C LEU A 201 -3.43 3.59 17.75
N GLU A 202 -4.09 2.61 18.40
CA GLU A 202 -4.41 1.32 17.80
C GLU A 202 -5.34 1.48 16.59
N LEU A 203 -6.34 2.36 16.68
CA LEU A 203 -7.21 2.71 15.55
C LEU A 203 -6.42 3.33 14.38
N SER A 204 -5.42 4.18 14.67
CA SER A 204 -4.55 4.76 13.64
C SER A 204 -3.68 3.70 12.97
N MET A 205 -3.10 2.79 13.76
CA MET A 205 -2.32 1.65 13.25
C MET A 205 -3.17 0.72 12.40
N PHE A 206 -4.41 0.47 12.82
CA PHE A 206 -5.38 -0.29 12.04
C PHE A 206 -5.62 0.35 10.67
N MET A 207 -5.93 1.65 10.65
CA MET A 207 -6.18 2.42 9.42
C MET A 207 -4.97 2.47 8.49
N ASN A 208 -3.75 2.61 9.02
CA ASN A 208 -2.54 2.57 8.21
C ASN A 208 -2.44 1.24 7.45
N GLY A 209 -2.80 0.12 8.09
CA GLY A 209 -2.82 -1.18 7.44
C GLY A 209 -3.90 -1.31 6.37
N VAL A 210 -5.10 -0.75 6.58
CA VAL A 210 -6.16 -0.71 5.56
C VAL A 210 -5.74 0.15 4.37
N ALA A 211 -5.20 1.35 4.63
CA ALA A 211 -4.70 2.28 3.62
C ALA A 211 -3.59 1.65 2.77
N SER A 212 -2.67 0.90 3.39
CA SER A 212 -1.62 0.16 2.69
C SER A 212 -2.17 -0.86 1.68
N ILE A 213 -3.21 -1.62 2.06
CA ILE A 213 -3.85 -2.59 1.15
C ILE A 213 -4.62 -1.87 0.03
N LEU A 214 -5.31 -0.77 0.36
CA LEU A 214 -6.02 0.06 -0.62
C LEU A 214 -5.05 0.66 -1.65
N GLU A 215 -3.92 1.19 -1.20
CA GLU A 215 -2.89 1.72 -2.09
C GLU A 215 -2.35 0.63 -3.03
N GLU A 216 -2.08 -0.56 -2.52
CA GLU A 216 -1.65 -1.71 -3.32
C GLU A 216 -2.69 -2.04 -4.42
N ALA A 217 -3.98 -2.09 -4.06
CA ALA A 217 -5.06 -2.35 -4.99
C ALA A 217 -5.16 -1.27 -6.10
N LEU A 218 -5.04 0.01 -5.72
CA LEU A 218 -5.07 1.12 -6.68
C LEU A 218 -3.85 1.11 -7.61
N ARG A 219 -2.66 0.74 -7.12
CA ARG A 219 -1.47 0.58 -7.96
C ARG A 219 -1.61 -0.56 -8.96
N ILE A 220 -2.27 -1.66 -8.58
CA ILE A 220 -2.61 -2.75 -9.51
C ILE A 220 -3.57 -2.25 -10.59
N CYS A 221 -4.65 -1.56 -10.22
CA CYS A 221 -5.59 -0.96 -11.17
C CYS A 221 -4.88 0.01 -12.12
N LEU A 222 -3.99 0.85 -11.60
CA LEU A 222 -3.22 1.80 -12.39
C LEU A 222 -2.32 1.11 -13.42
N ARG A 223 -1.63 0.03 -13.03
CA ARG A 223 -0.82 -0.78 -13.95
C ARG A 223 -1.69 -1.40 -15.05
N ASP A 224 -2.85 -1.91 -14.69
CA ASP A 224 -3.79 -2.50 -15.64
C ASP A 224 -4.35 -1.42 -16.59
N ALA A 225 -4.61 -0.20 -16.08
CA ALA A 225 -5.05 0.95 -16.87
C ALA A 225 -4.01 1.40 -17.90
N HIS A 226 -2.76 1.58 -17.48
CA HIS A 226 -1.62 1.81 -18.39
C HIS A 226 -1.57 0.75 -19.46
N GLY A 227 -1.82 -0.48 -19.04
CA GLY A 227 -1.74 -1.60 -19.93
C GLY A 227 -2.77 -1.59 -21.04
N LEU A 228 -4.01 -1.31 -20.67
CA LEU A 228 -5.13 -1.17 -21.60
C LEU A 228 -5.04 0.11 -22.45
N GLU A 229 -4.43 1.18 -21.93
CA GLU A 229 -4.17 2.39 -22.72
C GLU A 229 -3.24 2.11 -23.91
N VAL A 230 -2.17 1.34 -23.68
CA VAL A 230 -1.26 0.89 -24.74
C VAL A 230 -2.02 0.08 -25.80
N GLU A 231 -2.88 -0.85 -25.37
CA GLU A 231 -3.74 -1.61 -26.29
C GLU A 231 -4.71 -0.71 -27.06
N GLY A 232 -5.32 0.29 -26.41
CA GLY A 232 -6.23 1.23 -27.08
C GLY A 232 -5.52 2.02 -28.18
N ARG A 233 -4.26 2.41 -27.93
CA ARG A 233 -3.44 3.11 -28.91
C ARG A 233 -2.98 2.19 -30.06
N GLU A 234 -2.55 0.97 -29.76
CA GLU A 234 -1.90 0.08 -30.73
C GLU A 234 -2.91 -0.79 -31.49
N SER A 235 -3.83 -1.43 -30.76
CA SER A 235 -4.85 -2.32 -31.32
C SER A 235 -6.04 -1.55 -31.90
N ALA A 236 -6.55 -0.53 -31.18
CA ALA A 236 -7.70 0.26 -31.65
C ALA A 236 -7.30 1.51 -32.45
N LYS A 237 -6.01 1.86 -32.54
CA LYS A 237 -5.50 3.08 -33.21
C LYS A 237 -6.21 4.35 -32.74
N ALA A 238 -6.65 4.37 -31.49
CA ALA A 238 -7.42 5.47 -30.92
C ALA A 238 -6.50 6.56 -30.32
N ASP A 239 -6.99 7.81 -30.30
CA ASP A 239 -6.36 8.87 -29.52
C ASP A 239 -6.70 8.70 -28.03
N THR A 240 -5.70 8.27 -27.27
CA THR A 240 -5.78 8.02 -25.83
C THR A 240 -5.19 9.15 -24.98
N ALA A 241 -4.88 10.32 -25.55
CA ALA A 241 -4.19 11.41 -24.85
C ALA A 241 -4.89 11.83 -23.55
N ARG A 242 -6.23 11.94 -23.57
CA ARG A 242 -7.02 12.28 -22.38
C ARG A 242 -6.95 11.19 -21.30
N ILE A 243 -7.00 9.92 -21.69
CA ILE A 243 -6.90 8.78 -20.77
C ILE A 243 -5.52 8.79 -20.08
N ARG A 244 -4.45 9.07 -20.84
CA ARG A 244 -3.09 9.17 -20.30
C ARG A 244 -2.95 10.31 -19.28
N THR A 245 -3.60 11.45 -19.51
CA THR A 245 -3.64 12.53 -18.52
C THR A 245 -4.34 12.08 -17.24
N ASP A 246 -5.48 11.39 -17.35
CA ASP A 246 -6.21 10.91 -16.18
C ASP A 246 -5.43 9.84 -15.40
N ILE A 247 -4.69 8.97 -16.10
CA ILE A 247 -3.76 8.02 -15.48
C ILE A 247 -2.67 8.76 -14.66
N LYS A 248 -2.12 9.87 -15.16
CA LYS A 248 -1.18 10.70 -14.37
C LYS A 248 -1.82 11.38 -13.17
N ILE A 249 -3.09 11.77 -13.28
CA ILE A 249 -3.84 12.32 -12.14
C ILE A 249 -4.02 11.24 -11.06
N VAL A 250 -4.25 9.99 -11.47
CA VAL A 250 -4.32 8.85 -10.54
C VAL A 250 -2.96 8.63 -9.86
N GLU A 251 -1.87 8.59 -10.61
CA GLU A 251 -0.50 8.48 -10.06
C GLU A 251 -0.26 9.51 -8.96
N HIS A 252 -0.47 10.78 -9.29
CA HIS A 252 -0.31 11.89 -8.35
C HIS A 252 -1.24 11.74 -7.13
N SER A 253 -2.49 11.30 -7.32
CA SER A 253 -3.44 11.12 -6.23
C SER A 253 -3.02 10.00 -5.27
N ILE A 254 -2.48 8.89 -5.80
CA ILE A 254 -1.96 7.79 -4.98
C ILE A 254 -0.73 8.24 -4.20
N GLU A 255 0.21 8.96 -4.83
CA GLU A 255 1.43 9.47 -4.18
C GLU A 255 1.13 10.41 -3.00
N HIS A 256 0.02 11.15 -3.07
CA HIS A 256 -0.41 12.07 -2.02
C HIS A 256 -1.44 11.46 -1.04
N GLY A 257 -1.71 10.15 -1.11
CA GLY A 257 -2.66 9.46 -0.23
C GLY A 257 -4.13 9.80 -0.48
N ASN A 258 -4.47 10.46 -1.60
CA ASN A 258 -5.85 10.78 -1.97
C ASN A 258 -6.51 9.61 -2.71
N TYR A 259 -6.72 8.52 -1.97
CA TYR A 259 -7.21 7.25 -2.51
C TYR A 259 -8.66 7.33 -3.04
N GLU A 260 -9.50 8.21 -2.48
CA GLU A 260 -10.86 8.41 -2.98
C GLU A 260 -10.90 9.07 -4.36
N ASN A 261 -10.03 10.05 -4.59
CA ASN A 261 -9.92 10.65 -5.92
C ASN A 261 -9.33 9.65 -6.92
N ALA A 262 -8.30 8.91 -6.50
CA ALA A 262 -7.68 7.87 -7.33
C ALA A 262 -8.70 6.81 -7.78
N SER A 263 -9.54 6.31 -6.87
CA SER A 263 -10.56 5.31 -7.21
C SER A 263 -11.62 5.86 -8.18
N LYS A 264 -12.12 7.08 -7.95
CA LYS A 264 -13.10 7.73 -8.85
C LYS A 264 -12.55 7.94 -10.25
N VAL A 265 -11.31 8.41 -10.37
CA VAL A 265 -10.68 8.65 -11.67
C VAL A 265 -10.38 7.33 -12.37
N LEU A 266 -9.87 6.31 -11.66
CA LEU A 266 -9.65 4.96 -12.21
C LEU A 266 -10.93 4.34 -12.77
N LYS A 267 -12.07 4.48 -12.07
CA LYS A 267 -13.37 4.01 -12.56
C LYS A 267 -13.72 4.67 -13.90
N SER A 268 -13.57 5.99 -14.01
CA SER A 268 -13.81 6.67 -15.28
C SER A 268 -12.82 6.28 -16.39
N VAL A 269 -11.57 5.99 -16.02
CA VAL A 269 -10.53 5.54 -16.96
C VAL A 269 -10.90 4.17 -17.56
N ILE A 270 -11.25 3.18 -16.74
CA ILE A 270 -11.60 1.84 -17.25
C ILE A 270 -12.86 1.87 -18.10
N GLU A 271 -13.89 2.63 -17.71
CA GLU A 271 -15.12 2.77 -18.50
C GLU A 271 -14.83 3.32 -19.91
N ARG A 272 -13.93 4.32 -20.02
CA ARG A 272 -13.53 4.86 -21.32
C ARG A 272 -12.65 3.90 -22.11
N LEU A 273 -11.72 3.22 -21.45
CA LEU A 273 -10.87 2.21 -22.09
C LEU A 273 -11.71 1.05 -22.66
N VAL A 274 -12.70 0.58 -21.91
CA VAL A 274 -13.66 -0.43 -22.38
C VAL A 274 -14.40 0.05 -23.63
N GLY A 275 -14.87 1.30 -23.63
CA GLY A 275 -15.51 1.91 -24.81
C GLY A 275 -14.59 1.98 -26.02
N VAL A 276 -13.32 2.37 -25.83
CA VAL A 276 -12.31 2.46 -26.90
C VAL A 276 -11.93 1.08 -27.45
N LEU A 277 -11.83 0.08 -26.58
CA LEU A 277 -11.35 -1.26 -26.95
C LEU A 277 -12.42 -2.17 -27.52
N LYS A 278 -13.71 -1.84 -27.35
CA LYS A 278 -14.83 -2.72 -27.69
C LYS A 278 -14.73 -3.33 -29.10
N ASP A 279 -14.65 -2.50 -30.13
CA ASP A 279 -14.63 -2.98 -31.52
C ASP A 279 -13.35 -3.76 -31.85
N ALA A 280 -12.22 -3.39 -31.23
CA ALA A 280 -10.95 -4.08 -31.42
C ALA A 280 -10.94 -5.45 -30.75
N PHE A 281 -11.56 -5.54 -29.58
CA PHE A 281 -11.73 -6.77 -28.81
C PHE A 281 -12.61 -7.77 -29.59
N GLU A 282 -13.83 -7.37 -29.97
CA GLU A 282 -14.77 -8.23 -30.70
C GLU A 282 -14.18 -8.71 -32.03
N ARG A 283 -13.45 -7.85 -32.74
CA ARG A 283 -12.76 -8.22 -33.99
C ARG A 283 -11.67 -9.26 -33.75
N TYR A 284 -10.80 -9.03 -32.77
CA TYR A 284 -9.70 -9.93 -32.45
C TYR A 284 -10.20 -11.30 -31.98
N GLU A 285 -11.22 -11.33 -31.13
CA GLU A 285 -11.87 -12.55 -30.69
C GLU A 285 -12.39 -13.38 -31.88
N GLY A 286 -13.13 -12.73 -32.79
CA GLY A 286 -13.63 -13.37 -34.01
C GLY A 286 -12.50 -13.94 -34.89
N GLU A 287 -11.41 -13.19 -35.06
CA GLU A 287 -10.22 -13.64 -35.78
C GLU A 287 -9.56 -14.89 -35.12
N MET A 288 -9.47 -14.94 -33.79
CA MET A 288 -8.91 -16.09 -33.08
C MET A 288 -9.81 -17.33 -33.17
N LEU A 289 -11.13 -17.17 -33.05
CA LEU A 289 -12.09 -18.26 -33.23
C LEU A 289 -12.08 -18.81 -34.66
N GLU A 290 -11.87 -17.92 -35.64
CA GLU A 290 -11.68 -18.31 -37.02
C GLU A 290 -10.42 -19.18 -37.21
N LEU A 291 -9.30 -18.78 -36.59
CA LEU A 291 -8.06 -19.54 -36.61
C LEU A 291 -8.22 -20.93 -35.95
N ILE A 292 -8.90 -21.03 -34.81
CA ILE A 292 -9.20 -22.31 -34.13
C ILE A 292 -9.80 -23.32 -35.09
N ASN A 293 -10.84 -22.93 -35.85
CA ASN A 293 -11.53 -23.84 -36.76
C ASN A 293 -10.58 -24.38 -37.86
N VAL A 294 -9.62 -23.56 -38.30
CA VAL A 294 -8.63 -23.96 -39.31
C VAL A 294 -7.62 -24.94 -38.72
N VAL A 295 -7.11 -24.66 -37.52
CA VAL A 295 -6.14 -25.53 -36.84
C VAL A 295 -6.77 -26.90 -36.56
N VAL A 296 -7.99 -26.94 -36.02
CA VAL A 296 -8.71 -28.21 -35.77
C VAL A 296 -8.90 -29.02 -37.05
N GLY A 297 -9.14 -28.35 -38.19
CA GLY A 297 -9.35 -29.01 -39.48
C GLY A 297 -8.10 -29.73 -40.02
N ILE A 298 -6.89 -29.27 -39.67
CA ILE A 298 -5.64 -29.89 -40.14
C ILE A 298 -4.97 -30.80 -39.09
N SER A 299 -5.39 -30.72 -37.83
CA SER A 299 -4.84 -31.55 -36.76
C SER A 299 -5.38 -32.99 -36.85
N ASP A 300 -4.49 -33.94 -37.12
CA ASP A 300 -4.84 -35.37 -37.17
C ASP A 300 -4.89 -36.04 -35.78
N LYS A 301 -4.18 -35.49 -34.79
CA LYS A 301 -4.10 -36.07 -33.45
C LYS A 301 -5.23 -35.55 -32.56
N GLU A 302 -5.93 -36.45 -31.89
CA GLU A 302 -6.97 -36.09 -30.92
C GLU A 302 -6.44 -35.28 -29.73
N GLU A 303 -5.17 -35.46 -29.36
CA GLU A 303 -4.52 -34.66 -28.33
C GLU A 303 -4.36 -33.19 -28.76
N ASP A 304 -3.91 -32.94 -29.99
CA ASP A 304 -3.79 -31.58 -30.53
C ASP A 304 -5.16 -30.88 -30.62
N LYS A 305 -6.21 -31.62 -31.00
CA LYS A 305 -7.57 -31.07 -31.04
C LYS A 305 -8.09 -30.71 -29.65
N LYS A 306 -7.79 -31.53 -28.62
CA LYS A 306 -8.17 -31.23 -27.24
C LYS A 306 -7.48 -29.98 -26.72
N GLU A 307 -6.17 -29.84 -26.96
CA GLU A 307 -5.43 -28.63 -26.56
C GLU A 307 -5.99 -27.37 -27.24
N VAL A 308 -6.30 -27.43 -28.53
CA VAL A 308 -6.88 -26.29 -29.26
C VAL A 308 -8.30 -25.97 -28.75
N GLU A 309 -9.08 -26.98 -28.36
CA GLU A 309 -10.40 -26.78 -27.77
C GLU A 309 -10.32 -26.18 -26.34
N GLU A 310 -9.26 -26.47 -25.58
CA GLU A 310 -8.98 -25.77 -24.32
C GLU A 310 -8.62 -24.30 -24.53
N MET A 311 -7.84 -24.01 -25.59
CA MET A 311 -7.56 -22.63 -26.00
C MET A 311 -8.83 -21.90 -26.44
N ARG A 312 -9.73 -22.58 -27.17
CA ARG A 312 -11.05 -22.05 -27.53
C ARG A 312 -11.84 -21.62 -26.31
N LYS A 313 -11.98 -22.51 -25.33
CA LYS A 313 -12.68 -22.20 -24.07
C LYS A 313 -12.05 -21.02 -23.33
N SER A 314 -10.72 -20.89 -23.38
CA SER A 314 -10.00 -19.78 -22.75
C SER A 314 -10.25 -18.45 -23.45
N ILE A 315 -10.33 -18.46 -24.79
CA ILE A 315 -10.68 -17.29 -25.61
C ILE A 315 -12.15 -16.89 -25.37
N GLU A 316 -13.08 -17.84 -25.46
CA GLU A 316 -14.51 -17.61 -25.23
C GLU A 316 -14.82 -17.21 -23.78
N ALA A 317 -13.95 -17.53 -22.82
CA ALA A 317 -14.08 -17.06 -21.45
C ALA A 317 -13.71 -15.58 -21.27
N CYS A 318 -13.03 -14.96 -22.24
CA CYS A 318 -12.78 -13.54 -22.25
C CYS A 318 -14.03 -12.82 -22.79
N MET A 319 -14.81 -12.22 -21.89
CA MET A 319 -16.12 -11.63 -22.22
C MET A 319 -16.10 -10.10 -22.26
N LEU A 320 -15.05 -9.46 -21.75
CA LEU A 320 -15.00 -8.01 -21.54
C LEU A 320 -13.79 -7.36 -22.24
N PRO A 321 -13.94 -6.16 -22.82
CA PRO A 321 -12.82 -5.43 -23.42
C PRO A 321 -11.67 -5.12 -22.45
N SER A 322 -11.93 -5.04 -21.14
CA SER A 322 -10.89 -4.91 -20.11
C SER A 322 -9.94 -6.12 -20.05
N GLN A 323 -10.34 -7.26 -20.62
CA GLN A 323 -9.55 -8.48 -20.71
C GLN A 323 -8.74 -8.57 -22.01
N MET A 324 -8.69 -7.52 -22.83
CA MET A 324 -7.98 -7.51 -24.12
C MET A 324 -6.56 -8.09 -24.06
N ARG A 325 -5.81 -7.80 -23.00
CA ARG A 325 -4.47 -8.36 -22.78
C ARG A 325 -4.47 -9.86 -22.54
N LYS A 326 -5.43 -10.38 -21.77
CA LYS A 326 -5.59 -11.82 -21.54
C LYS A 326 -5.94 -12.52 -22.86
N LEU A 327 -6.91 -11.95 -23.60
CA LEU A 327 -7.31 -12.42 -24.92
C LEU A 327 -6.12 -12.47 -25.90
N ARG A 328 -5.30 -11.41 -25.95
CA ARG A 328 -4.04 -11.38 -26.72
C ARG A 328 -3.11 -12.51 -26.32
N GLY A 329 -2.88 -12.71 -25.02
CA GLY A 329 -2.04 -13.80 -24.51
C GLY A 329 -2.51 -15.18 -24.95
N HIS A 330 -3.83 -15.44 -24.94
CA HIS A 330 -4.42 -16.68 -25.46
C HIS A 330 -4.26 -16.80 -26.98
N GLY A 331 -4.50 -15.71 -27.72
CA GLY A 331 -4.31 -15.67 -29.17
C GLY A 331 -2.87 -15.92 -29.60
N ASP A 332 -1.88 -15.35 -28.91
CA ASP A 332 -0.46 -15.59 -29.19
C ASP A 332 -0.07 -17.06 -28.96
N ALA A 333 -0.67 -17.70 -27.95
CA ALA A 333 -0.47 -19.13 -27.70
C ALA A 333 -1.08 -19.98 -28.84
N LEU A 334 -2.29 -19.62 -29.29
CA LEU A 334 -2.95 -20.27 -30.42
C LEU A 334 -2.15 -20.12 -31.71
N ILE A 335 -1.62 -18.93 -32.00
CA ILE A 335 -0.81 -18.68 -33.19
C ILE A 335 0.47 -19.55 -33.17
N ARG A 336 1.14 -19.67 -32.02
CA ARG A 336 2.30 -20.58 -31.90
C ARG A 336 1.89 -22.03 -32.16
N LYS A 337 0.77 -22.48 -31.59
CA LYS A 337 0.25 -23.84 -31.80
C LYS A 337 -0.14 -24.07 -33.26
N SER A 338 -0.71 -23.08 -33.95
CA SER A 338 -1.12 -23.18 -35.34
C SER A 338 0.07 -23.43 -36.25
N ILE A 339 1.18 -22.72 -36.03
CA ILE A 339 2.45 -22.92 -36.75
C ILE A 339 2.97 -24.35 -36.52
N SER A 340 3.05 -24.80 -35.27
CA SER A 340 3.52 -26.15 -34.95
C SER A 340 2.62 -27.25 -35.55
N ALA A 341 1.30 -27.02 -35.61
CA ALA A 341 0.37 -27.95 -36.25
C ALA A 341 0.63 -28.04 -37.77
N LEU A 342 0.86 -26.91 -38.43
CA LEU A 342 1.19 -26.89 -39.86
C LEU A 342 2.55 -27.54 -40.16
N GLU A 343 3.57 -27.27 -39.33
CA GLU A 343 4.86 -27.96 -39.40
C GLU A 343 4.71 -29.48 -39.28
N ALA A 344 3.87 -29.95 -38.36
CA ALA A 344 3.61 -31.38 -38.20
C ALA A 344 2.98 -31.99 -39.46
N VAL A 345 2.06 -31.28 -40.12
CA VAL A 345 1.48 -31.71 -41.39
C VAL A 345 2.54 -31.76 -42.49
N TYR A 346 3.41 -30.75 -42.60
CA TYR A 346 4.48 -30.72 -43.61
C TYR A 346 5.47 -31.86 -43.41
N ASN A 347 5.88 -32.12 -42.16
CA ASN A 347 6.75 -33.24 -41.82
C ASN A 347 6.08 -34.59 -42.15
N LYS A 348 4.77 -34.73 -41.93
CA LYS A 348 4.02 -35.94 -42.30
C LYS A 348 3.98 -36.14 -43.82
N ILE A 349 3.79 -35.08 -44.60
CA ILE A 349 3.87 -35.13 -46.07
C ILE A 349 5.27 -35.58 -46.48
N PHE A 350 6.32 -34.96 -45.92
CA PHE A 350 7.71 -35.32 -46.21
C PHE A 350 8.00 -36.81 -45.92
N GLU A 351 7.49 -37.35 -44.81
CA GLU A 351 7.62 -38.78 -44.50
C GLU A 351 6.91 -39.68 -45.53
N ILE A 352 5.73 -39.27 -46.01
CA ILE A 352 4.99 -40.01 -47.04
C ILE A 352 5.73 -39.95 -48.37
N GLU A 353 6.22 -38.78 -48.79
CA GLU A 353 7.06 -38.62 -49.98
C GLU A 353 8.31 -39.54 -49.92
N GLY A 354 8.97 -39.60 -48.76
CA GLY A 354 10.09 -40.52 -48.53
C GLY A 354 9.71 -42.01 -48.60
N LYS A 355 8.51 -42.38 -48.16
CA LYS A 355 7.98 -43.76 -48.30
C LYS A 355 7.65 -44.08 -49.77
N ILE A 356 7.02 -43.15 -50.49
CA ILE A 356 6.76 -43.27 -51.93
C ILE A 356 8.06 -43.52 -52.69
N LEU A 357 9.11 -42.75 -52.41
CA LEU A 357 10.42 -42.91 -53.04
C LEU A 357 11.03 -44.30 -52.79
N LYS A 358 10.92 -44.81 -51.56
CA LYS A 358 11.45 -46.14 -51.21
C LYS A 358 10.70 -47.27 -51.91
N GLU A 359 9.39 -47.13 -52.05
CA GLU A 359 8.51 -48.18 -52.59
C GLU A 359 8.42 -48.15 -54.13
N ASN A 360 8.70 -47.01 -54.75
CA ASN A 360 8.76 -46.88 -56.21
C ASN A 360 9.96 -46.01 -56.65
N PRO A 361 11.20 -46.55 -56.62
CA PRO A 361 12.42 -45.74 -56.78
C PRO A 361 12.65 -45.14 -58.17
N THR A 362 11.88 -45.51 -59.21
CA THR A 362 12.25 -45.19 -60.59
C THR A 362 11.06 -45.31 -61.54
N THR A 363 10.25 -44.27 -61.66
CA THR A 363 9.42 -44.09 -62.87
C THR A 363 9.51 -42.64 -63.35
N GLU A 364 10.06 -42.43 -64.55
CA GLU A 364 10.02 -41.13 -65.29
C GLU A 364 8.58 -40.62 -65.47
N VAL A 365 7.59 -41.50 -65.30
CA VAL A 365 6.16 -41.22 -65.44
C VAL A 365 5.58 -40.46 -64.23
N TYR A 366 6.16 -40.58 -63.02
CA TYR A 366 5.67 -39.91 -61.81
C TYR A 366 6.80 -39.65 -60.78
N PRO A 367 7.57 -38.55 -60.88
CA PRO A 367 8.62 -38.22 -59.91
C PRO A 367 8.07 -37.90 -58.50
N VAL A 368 8.94 -37.96 -57.49
CA VAL A 368 8.67 -37.43 -56.15
C VAL A 368 9.07 -35.96 -56.16
N GLU A 369 8.13 -35.08 -55.83
CA GLU A 369 8.30 -33.63 -56.02
C GLU A 369 8.97 -32.92 -54.83
N TYR A 370 9.35 -33.64 -53.76
CA TYR A 370 9.94 -33.08 -52.52
C TYR A 370 9.21 -31.82 -52.02
N TRP A 371 7.89 -31.77 -52.21
CA TRP A 371 7.08 -30.57 -52.06
C TRP A 371 7.18 -30.01 -50.65
N ALA A 372 7.21 -30.89 -49.65
CA ALA A 372 7.29 -30.47 -48.25
C ALA A 372 8.61 -29.74 -47.93
N THR A 373 9.72 -30.11 -48.57
CA THR A 373 11.03 -29.46 -48.35
C THR A 373 11.05 -28.06 -48.93
N ASP A 374 10.53 -27.89 -50.16
CA ASP A 374 10.47 -26.60 -50.83
C ASP A 374 9.56 -25.60 -50.09
N LYS A 375 8.57 -26.11 -49.36
CA LYS A 375 7.56 -25.33 -48.65
C LYS A 375 7.95 -24.91 -47.23
N MET A 376 9.04 -25.44 -46.66
CA MET A 376 9.48 -25.06 -45.31
C MET A 376 9.79 -23.56 -45.17
N GLY A 377 10.21 -22.89 -46.25
CA GLY A 377 10.41 -21.44 -46.25
C GLY A 377 9.13 -20.65 -45.94
N GLU A 378 7.96 -21.16 -46.32
CA GLU A 378 6.67 -20.51 -46.06
C GLU A 378 6.31 -20.54 -44.56
N ILE A 379 6.79 -21.53 -43.83
CA ILE A 379 6.66 -21.62 -42.36
C ILE A 379 7.55 -20.58 -41.68
N GLU A 380 8.80 -20.42 -42.14
CA GLU A 380 9.69 -19.37 -41.63
C GLU A 380 9.14 -17.97 -41.90
N GLU A 381 8.46 -17.77 -43.04
CA GLU A 381 7.71 -16.55 -43.29
C GLU A 381 6.57 -16.33 -42.29
N LEU A 382 5.76 -17.35 -41.98
CA LEU A 382 4.74 -17.24 -40.92
C LEU A 382 5.35 -16.89 -39.55
N LYS A 383 6.50 -17.50 -39.19
CA LYS A 383 7.23 -17.16 -37.96
C LYS A 383 7.73 -15.72 -37.97
N SER A 384 8.16 -15.21 -39.11
CA SER A 384 8.62 -13.82 -39.25
C SER A 384 7.49 -12.79 -39.09
N MET A 385 6.25 -13.16 -39.44
CA MET A 385 5.09 -12.28 -39.26
C MET A 385 4.79 -12.03 -37.77
N LEU A 386 5.13 -12.97 -36.89
CA LEU A 386 5.00 -12.84 -35.42
C LEU A 386 6.02 -11.86 -34.81
N THR A 387 7.21 -11.74 -35.39
CA THR A 387 8.29 -10.89 -34.85
C THR A 387 8.20 -9.44 -35.31
N SER A 388 7.34 -9.13 -36.28
CA SER A 388 7.07 -7.76 -36.70
C SER A 388 6.12 -7.05 -35.70
N ALA A 389 6.50 -5.85 -35.23
CA ALA A 389 5.84 -5.10 -34.16
C ALA A 389 4.38 -4.65 -34.46
N ALA A 390 3.84 -5.01 -35.62
CA ALA A 390 2.44 -4.87 -35.98
C ALA A 390 2.03 -6.18 -36.65
N SER A 391 1.74 -7.20 -35.86
CA SER A 391 1.24 -8.47 -36.40
C SER A 391 -0.09 -8.21 -37.10
N ASP A 392 -0.05 -8.18 -38.44
CA ASP A 392 -1.25 -8.20 -39.28
C ASP A 392 -1.89 -9.58 -39.10
N ILE A 393 -2.68 -9.73 -38.05
CA ILE A 393 -3.29 -11.00 -37.67
C ILE A 393 -4.23 -11.49 -38.75
N LYS A 394 -4.97 -10.58 -39.37
CA LYS A 394 -5.82 -10.91 -40.51
C LYS A 394 -4.98 -11.45 -41.67
N GLY A 395 -3.85 -10.81 -41.99
CA GLY A 395 -2.89 -11.29 -42.97
C GLY A 395 -2.30 -12.65 -42.60
N PHE A 396 -1.96 -12.85 -41.32
CA PHE A 396 -1.46 -14.12 -40.80
C PHE A 396 -2.49 -15.23 -40.98
N ILE A 397 -3.74 -15.03 -40.52
CA ILE A 397 -4.82 -16.02 -40.62
C ILE A 397 -5.13 -16.35 -42.07
N HIS A 398 -5.19 -15.34 -42.94
CA HIS A 398 -5.41 -15.55 -44.37
C HIS A 398 -4.32 -16.42 -44.98
N ARG A 399 -3.05 -16.09 -44.72
CA ARG A 399 -1.91 -16.84 -45.24
C ARG A 399 -1.88 -18.25 -44.67
N TYR A 400 -2.06 -18.39 -43.36
CA TYR A 400 -2.13 -19.68 -42.68
C TYR A 400 -3.21 -20.58 -43.29
N ARG A 401 -4.40 -20.05 -43.57
CA ARG A 401 -5.48 -20.80 -44.23
C ARG A 401 -5.11 -21.34 -45.60
N LEU A 402 -4.46 -20.52 -46.42
CA LEU A 402 -4.02 -20.94 -47.75
C LEU A 402 -3.03 -22.10 -47.63
N LEU A 403 -2.03 -21.97 -46.74
CA LEU A 403 -1.02 -22.99 -46.51
C LEU A 403 -1.61 -24.27 -45.91
N ALA A 404 -2.53 -24.15 -44.96
CA ALA A 404 -3.24 -25.25 -44.33
C ALA A 404 -4.09 -26.03 -45.35
N SER A 405 -4.81 -25.33 -46.23
CA SER A 405 -5.62 -25.94 -47.28
C SER A 405 -4.76 -26.67 -48.32
N ASP A 406 -3.67 -26.05 -48.76
CA ASP A 406 -2.73 -26.62 -49.73
C ASP A 406 -2.08 -27.89 -49.16
N ALA A 407 -1.59 -27.82 -47.93
CA ALA A 407 -0.99 -28.95 -47.23
C ALA A 407 -1.97 -30.09 -46.98
N HIS A 408 -3.22 -29.79 -46.59
CA HIS A 408 -4.24 -30.82 -46.43
C HIS A 408 -4.54 -31.53 -47.77
N SER A 409 -4.67 -30.78 -48.86
CA SER A 409 -4.88 -31.35 -50.20
C SER A 409 -3.70 -32.25 -50.61
N ARG A 410 -2.46 -31.79 -50.39
CA ARG A 410 -1.26 -32.57 -50.70
C ARG A 410 -1.14 -33.83 -49.86
N LEU A 411 -1.41 -33.73 -48.55
CA LEU A 411 -1.40 -34.88 -47.64
C LEU A 411 -2.35 -35.98 -48.09
N MET A 412 -3.57 -35.61 -48.52
CA MET A 412 -4.55 -36.56 -49.03
C MET A 412 -4.08 -37.22 -50.33
N TYR A 413 -3.60 -36.41 -51.28
CA TYR A 413 -3.06 -36.90 -52.56
C TYR A 413 -1.91 -37.89 -52.38
N ASP A 414 -0.89 -37.53 -51.60
CA ASP A 414 0.29 -38.40 -51.39
C ASP A 414 -0.07 -39.65 -50.59
N SER A 415 -1.00 -39.54 -49.62
CA SER A 415 -1.50 -40.68 -48.87
C SER A 415 -2.23 -41.69 -49.77
N GLU A 416 -3.09 -41.22 -50.69
CA GLU A 416 -3.78 -42.07 -51.65
C GLU A 416 -2.82 -42.68 -52.68
N ARG A 417 -1.88 -41.89 -53.17
CA ARG A 417 -0.81 -42.34 -54.06
C ARG A 417 0.00 -43.46 -53.43
N LEU A 418 0.42 -43.31 -52.18
CA LEU A 418 1.18 -44.34 -51.46
C LEU A 418 0.35 -45.62 -51.29
N LYS A 419 -0.96 -45.51 -50.96
CA LYS A 419 -1.85 -46.69 -50.90
C LYS A 419 -1.93 -47.42 -52.23
N TYR A 420 -2.04 -46.70 -53.34
CA TYR A 420 -2.09 -47.30 -54.68
C TYR A 420 -0.78 -48.00 -55.06
N ILE A 421 0.37 -47.40 -54.74
CA ILE A 421 1.69 -48.00 -54.98
C ILE A 421 1.83 -49.31 -54.19
N LYS A 422 1.40 -49.35 -52.93
CA LYS A 422 1.42 -50.56 -52.08
C LYS A 422 0.50 -51.68 -52.53
N ALA A 423 -0.56 -51.34 -53.27
CA ALA A 423 -1.56 -52.30 -53.73
C ALA A 423 -1.17 -52.97 -55.06
N LYS A 424 -0.14 -52.45 -55.74
CA LYS A 424 0.54 -53.09 -56.87
C LYS A 424 1.68 -53.97 -56.36
#